data_AF-A0A563VPF8-F1
#
_entry.id   AF-A0A563VPF8-F1
#
_cell.length_a   1.000
_cell.length_b   1.000
_cell.length_c   1.000
_cell.angle_alpha   90.00
_cell.angle_beta   90.00
_cell.angle_gamma   90.00
#
_symmetry.space_group_name_H-M   'P 1'
#
loop_
_entity.id
_entity.type
_entity.pdbx_description
1 polymer ?
#
loop_
_entity_poly.entity_id
_entity_poly.type
_entity_poly.pdbx_seq_one_letter_code
_entity_poly.pdbx_strand_id
1 'polypeptide(L)'
;MQQSESKIALLIDADNAPASKIEAIVSEIAKYGVANIRKAYGNWKSPGLKAWEECLHEYAIRPVQQFDYTKGKNATDAAMIIDAMDLLYTQQLDAFAIVSSDCDFTPLVMRILTNGLKVYGFGEKKTPLPFVYACSTFNRDLLIFSPWRCASTSITSLIWRSADSSTARSLGNSSSISIISKKISLPGLATAKQTTFMPLAIASSNQYLIESD
;
A
#
# COMPACT_ATOMS: atom_id res chain seq x y z
N MET A 1 33.01 -18.62 -6.08
CA MET A 1 31.98 -18.65 -5.03
C MET A 1 30.73 -18.03 -5.62
N GLN A 2 29.59 -18.74 -5.64
CA GLN A 2 28.32 -18.12 -6.05
C GLN A 2 28.01 -17.02 -5.04
N GLN A 3 27.80 -15.80 -5.54
CA GLN A 3 27.41 -14.66 -4.71
C GLN A 3 25.93 -14.86 -4.40
N SER A 4 25.63 -15.51 -3.28
CA SER A 4 24.25 -15.71 -2.83
C SER A 4 23.64 -14.36 -2.49
N GLU A 5 22.49 -14.04 -3.08
CA GLU A 5 21.74 -12.85 -2.73
C GLU A 5 21.37 -12.85 -1.24
N SER A 6 21.59 -11.72 -0.56
CA SER A 6 21.28 -11.58 0.86
C SER A 6 19.78 -11.76 1.10
N LYS A 7 19.39 -12.61 2.04
CA LYS A 7 18.00 -12.84 2.43
C LYS A 7 17.59 -11.87 3.52
N ILE A 8 16.55 -11.09 3.26
CA ILE A 8 16.11 -10.01 4.14
C ILE A 8 14.68 -10.27 4.61
N ALA A 9 14.44 -10.11 5.91
CA ALA A 9 13.09 -10.05 6.48
C ALA A 9 12.65 -8.59 6.65
N LEU A 10 11.59 -8.20 5.94
CA LEU A 10 10.94 -6.90 6.03
C LEU A 10 9.75 -6.98 6.98
N LEU A 11 9.86 -6.24 8.09
CA LEU A 11 8.85 -6.13 9.13
C LEU A 11 8.36 -4.68 9.19
N ILE A 12 7.05 -4.50 9.01
CA ILE A 12 6.44 -3.19 8.84
C ILE A 12 5.42 -2.96 9.93
N ASP A 13 5.58 -1.86 10.64
CA ASP A 13 4.57 -1.32 11.53
C ASP A 13 3.57 -0.49 10.70
N ALA A 14 2.45 -1.11 10.32
CA ALA A 14 1.48 -0.50 9.41
C ALA A 14 0.60 0.55 10.11
N ASP A 15 0.46 0.46 11.44
CA ASP A 15 -0.30 1.43 12.23
C ASP A 15 0.43 2.79 12.28
N ASN A 16 1.77 2.77 12.29
CA ASN A 16 2.60 3.98 12.32
C ASN A 16 3.16 4.40 10.95
N ALA A 17 3.23 3.50 9.96
CA ALA A 17 3.76 3.81 8.63
C ALA A 17 2.65 3.97 7.56
N PRO A 18 2.68 5.04 6.73
CA PRO A 18 1.73 5.19 5.65
C PRO A 18 2.01 4.25 4.47
N ALA A 19 0.96 3.64 3.92
CA ALA A 19 1.02 2.69 2.80
C ALA A 19 1.76 3.25 1.56
N SER A 20 1.64 4.56 1.29
CA SER A 20 2.25 5.22 0.12
C SER A 20 3.78 5.19 0.07
N LYS A 21 4.45 4.73 1.14
CA LYS A 21 5.92 4.68 1.23
C LYS A 21 6.50 3.30 0.98
N ILE A 22 5.65 2.28 0.91
CA ILE A 22 6.12 0.90 0.82
C ILE A 22 6.92 0.64 -0.46
N GLU A 23 6.54 1.23 -1.59
CA GLU A 23 7.25 1.13 -2.86
C GLU A 23 8.70 1.61 -2.74
N ALA A 24 8.88 2.77 -2.11
CA ALA A 24 10.19 3.38 -1.88
C ALA A 24 11.05 2.52 -0.93
N ILE A 25 10.43 1.91 0.08
CA ILE A 25 11.13 1.02 1.02
C ILE A 25 11.56 -0.28 0.34
N VAL A 26 10.67 -0.93 -0.40
CA VAL A 26 10.96 -2.20 -1.09
C VAL A 26 12.05 -1.99 -2.15
N SER A 27 12.01 -0.89 -2.89
CA SER A 27 13.05 -0.54 -3.87
C SER A 27 14.40 -0.22 -3.24
N GLU A 28 14.42 0.38 -2.05
CA GLU A 28 15.66 0.58 -1.29
C GLU A 28 16.24 -0.75 -0.79
N ILE A 29 15.41 -1.64 -0.26
CA ILE A 29 15.83 -2.96 0.25
C ILE A 29 16.39 -3.82 -0.89
N ALA A 30 15.81 -3.73 -2.08
CA ALA A 30 16.25 -4.45 -3.27
C ALA A 30 17.72 -4.17 -3.64
N LYS A 31 18.32 -3.07 -3.18
CA LYS A 31 19.74 -2.76 -3.37
C LYS A 31 20.67 -3.60 -2.50
N TYR A 32 20.16 -4.10 -1.36
CA TYR A 32 20.95 -4.84 -0.38
C TYR A 32 20.74 -6.36 -0.48
N GLY A 33 19.59 -6.78 -1.00
CA GLY A 33 19.24 -8.19 -1.16
C GLY A 33 17.77 -8.38 -1.49
N VAL A 34 17.29 -9.60 -1.32
CA VAL A 34 15.90 -9.98 -1.60
C VAL A 34 15.10 -10.00 -0.31
N ALA A 35 13.98 -9.27 -0.29
CA ALA A 35 13.02 -9.34 0.80
C ALA A 35 12.17 -10.61 0.67
N ASN A 36 12.64 -11.73 1.22
CA ASN A 36 11.97 -13.04 1.18
C ASN A 36 10.76 -13.10 2.10
N ILE A 37 10.85 -12.43 3.25
CA ILE A 37 9.78 -12.39 4.24
C ILE A 37 9.31 -10.95 4.31
N ARG A 38 8.02 -10.74 4.09
CA ARG A 38 7.40 -9.41 4.13
C ARG A 38 6.16 -9.51 4.99
N LYS A 39 6.18 -8.84 6.14
CA LYS A 39 5.08 -8.84 7.10
C LYS A 39 4.73 -7.42 7.49
N ALA A 40 3.44 -7.12 7.49
CA ALA A 40 2.90 -5.89 8.02
C ALA A 40 2.07 -6.19 9.25
N TYR A 41 2.30 -5.46 10.34
CA TYR A 41 1.62 -5.62 11.62
C TYR A 41 0.69 -4.45 11.84
N GLY A 42 -0.53 -4.74 12.26
CA GLY A 42 -1.47 -3.72 12.67
C GLY A 42 -2.89 -4.23 12.81
N ASN A 43 -3.78 -3.31 13.11
CA ASN A 43 -5.19 -3.61 13.26
C ASN A 43 -5.95 -3.44 11.94
N TRP A 44 -6.06 -4.49 11.12
CA TRP A 44 -6.72 -4.45 9.79
C TRP A 44 -8.22 -4.13 9.84
N LYS A 45 -8.84 -4.11 11.02
CA LYS A 45 -10.21 -3.57 11.17
C LYS A 45 -10.25 -2.04 11.30
N SER A 46 -9.10 -1.40 11.54
CA SER A 46 -8.97 0.04 11.65
C SER A 46 -9.18 0.70 10.28
N PRO A 47 -9.99 1.77 10.18
CA PRO A 47 -10.19 2.48 8.92
C PRO A 47 -8.89 3.11 8.38
N GLY A 48 -7.88 3.33 9.23
CA GLY A 48 -6.58 3.88 8.82
C GLY A 48 -5.76 2.93 7.94
N LEU A 49 -6.01 1.61 8.03
CA LEU A 49 -5.26 0.60 7.28
C LEU A 49 -5.92 0.21 5.95
N LYS A 50 -7.05 0.81 5.57
CA LYS A 50 -7.71 0.52 4.28
C LYS A 50 -6.79 0.79 3.09
N ALA A 51 -5.96 1.83 3.16
CA ALA A 51 -5.00 2.15 2.11
C ALA A 51 -3.90 1.09 1.95
N TRP A 52 -3.67 0.26 2.97
CA TRP A 52 -2.70 -0.82 2.89
C TRP A 52 -3.25 -2.05 2.14
N GLU A 53 -4.56 -2.26 2.06
CA GLU A 53 -5.15 -3.46 1.42
C GLU A 53 -4.66 -3.66 -0.02
N GLU A 54 -4.62 -2.60 -0.82
CA GLU A 54 -4.11 -2.64 -2.20
C GLU A 54 -2.60 -2.96 -2.23
N CYS A 55 -1.82 -2.28 -1.37
CA CYS A 55 -0.37 -2.47 -1.29
C CYS A 55 0.04 -3.86 -0.79
N LEU A 56 -0.75 -4.49 0.08
CA LEU A 56 -0.47 -5.84 0.58
C LEU A 56 -0.42 -6.85 -0.55
N HIS A 57 -1.40 -6.79 -1.46
CA HIS A 57 -1.47 -7.68 -2.62
C HIS A 57 -0.39 -7.37 -3.64
N GLU A 58 -0.18 -6.09 -3.95
CA GLU A 58 0.80 -5.65 -4.95
C GLU A 58 2.24 -6.06 -4.60
N TYR A 59 2.63 -5.89 -3.34
CA TYR A 59 4.00 -6.18 -2.87
C TYR A 59 4.15 -7.55 -2.19
N ALA A 60 3.12 -8.40 -2.27
CA ALA A 60 3.07 -9.72 -1.63
C ALA A 60 3.47 -9.66 -0.14
N ILE A 61 2.89 -8.70 0.59
CA ILE A 61 3.11 -8.50 2.02
C ILE A 61 2.06 -9.27 2.78
N ARG A 62 2.49 -10.10 3.74
CA ARG A 62 1.58 -10.84 4.60
C ARG A 62 1.04 -9.92 5.70
N PRO A 63 -0.29 -9.71 5.79
CA PRO A 63 -0.88 -9.02 6.92
C PRO A 63 -0.84 -9.89 8.19
N VAL A 64 -0.43 -9.30 9.30
CA VAL A 64 -0.49 -9.87 10.65
C VAL A 64 -1.48 -9.03 11.44
N GLN A 65 -2.63 -9.61 11.77
CA GLN A 65 -3.67 -8.92 12.53
C GLN A 65 -3.30 -8.87 14.01
N GLN A 66 -3.31 -7.66 14.57
CA GLN A 66 -3.28 -7.45 16.00
C GLN A 66 -4.50 -6.63 16.42
N PHE A 67 -5.19 -7.05 17.49
CA PHE A 67 -6.33 -6.31 18.02
C PHE A 67 -5.90 -5.41 19.17
N ASP A 68 -6.41 -4.18 19.18
CA ASP A 68 -6.23 -3.23 20.26
C ASP A 68 -7.24 -3.51 21.39
N TYR A 69 -6.90 -4.42 22.31
CA TYR A 69 -7.74 -4.73 23.48
C TYR A 69 -7.88 -3.55 24.45
N THR A 70 -6.94 -2.60 24.41
CA THR A 70 -6.98 -1.37 25.19
C THR A 70 -6.34 -0.28 24.35
N LYS A 71 -7.02 0.86 24.19
CA LYS A 71 -6.49 1.99 23.42
C LYS A 71 -5.18 2.49 24.05
N GLY A 72 -4.15 2.65 23.23
CA GLY A 72 -2.84 3.17 23.64
C GLY A 72 -1.88 2.13 24.24
N LYS A 73 -2.12 0.83 24.03
CA LYS A 73 -1.14 -0.21 24.34
C LYS A 73 -0.40 -0.65 23.08
N ASN A 74 0.90 -0.89 23.24
CA ASN A 74 1.85 -1.29 22.19
C ASN A 74 1.72 -2.79 21.84
N ALA A 75 0.50 -3.25 21.56
CA ALA A 75 0.25 -4.67 21.26
C ALA A 75 0.83 -5.07 19.90
N THR A 76 0.74 -4.18 18.91
CA THR A 76 1.33 -4.36 17.56
C THR A 76 2.85 -4.50 17.66
N ASP A 77 3.51 -3.63 18.44
CA ASP A 77 4.97 -3.66 18.63
C ASP A 77 5.42 -4.97 19.29
N ALA A 78 4.72 -5.40 20.34
CA ALA A 78 5.01 -6.65 21.01
C ALA A 78 4.88 -7.86 20.06
N ALA A 79 3.81 -7.90 19.26
CA ALA A 79 3.61 -8.95 18.26
C ALA A 79 4.73 -8.97 17.21
N MET A 80 5.15 -7.79 16.74
CA MET A 80 6.24 -7.63 15.79
C MET A 80 7.60 -8.06 16.38
N ILE A 81 7.89 -7.71 17.64
CA ILE A 81 9.12 -8.12 18.33
C ILE A 81 9.18 -9.65 18.50
N ILE A 82 8.08 -10.27 18.92
CA ILE A 82 8.01 -11.73 19.09
C ILE A 82 8.29 -12.42 17.76
N ASP A 83 7.61 -12.01 16.70
CA ASP A 83 7.77 -12.61 15.38
C ASP A 83 9.17 -12.35 14.79
N ALA A 84 9.77 -11.18 15.06
CA ALA A 84 11.15 -10.89 14.67
C ALA A 84 12.15 -11.84 15.33
N MET A 85 11.97 -12.15 16.62
CA MET A 85 12.81 -13.11 17.34
C MET A 85 12.59 -14.54 16.83
N ASP A 86 11.35 -14.93 16.53
CA ASP A 86 11.06 -16.25 15.94
C ASP A 86 11.74 -16.39 14.58
N LEU A 87 11.67 -15.36 13.73
CA LEU A 87 12.35 -15.34 12.44
C LEU A 87 13.87 -15.41 12.59
N LEU A 88 14.44 -14.73 13.59
CA LEU A 88 15.88 -14.72 13.86
C LEU A 88 16.42 -16.12 14.16
N TYR A 89 15.64 -16.97 14.83
CA TYR A 89 16.06 -18.31 15.23
C TYR A 89 15.58 -19.44 14.31
N THR A 90 14.52 -19.22 13.54
CA THR A 90 13.93 -20.27 12.67
C THR A 90 14.37 -20.17 11.22
N GLN A 91 14.79 -18.99 10.75
CA GLN A 91 15.11 -18.74 9.35
C GLN A 91 16.60 -18.43 9.17
N GLN A 92 17.16 -18.81 8.02
CA GLN A 92 18.49 -18.35 7.61
C GLN A 92 18.36 -17.02 6.87
N LEU A 93 18.41 -15.94 7.65
CA LEU A 93 18.38 -14.55 7.19
C LEU A 93 19.75 -13.91 7.34
N ASP A 94 20.07 -12.97 6.45
CA ASP A 94 21.31 -12.19 6.51
C ASP A 94 21.07 -10.79 7.11
N ALA A 95 19.83 -10.30 6.98
CA ALA A 95 19.45 -9.00 7.51
C ALA A 95 17.95 -8.87 7.83
N PHE A 96 17.66 -7.87 8.64
CA PHE A 96 16.30 -7.41 8.95
C PHE A 96 16.11 -5.99 8.45
N ALA A 97 14.94 -5.71 7.88
CA ALA A 97 14.45 -4.38 7.56
C ALA A 97 13.27 -4.06 8.47
N ILE A 98 13.41 -3.04 9.31
CA ILE A 98 12.40 -2.62 10.28
C ILE A 98 11.87 -1.26 9.85
N VAL A 99 10.58 -1.21 9.53
CA VAL A 99 9.88 0.04 9.20
C VAL A 99 9.08 0.46 10.43
N SER A 100 9.66 1.34 11.23
CA SER A 100 9.00 1.99 12.36
C SER A 100 9.78 3.25 12.77
N SER A 101 9.11 4.18 13.44
CA SER A 101 9.74 5.38 14.03
C SER A 101 9.90 5.29 15.55
N ASP A 102 9.46 4.20 16.18
CA ASP A 102 9.46 4.05 17.63
C ASP A 102 10.80 3.53 18.16
N CYS A 103 11.27 4.12 19.25
CA CYS A 103 12.55 3.73 19.84
C CYS A 103 12.47 2.43 20.66
N ASP A 104 11.27 1.92 20.92
CA ASP A 104 11.05 0.68 21.68
C ASP A 104 11.63 -0.55 20.98
N PHE A 105 11.90 -0.47 19.67
CA PHE A 105 12.58 -1.52 18.91
C PHE A 105 14.09 -1.56 19.13
N THR A 106 14.69 -0.59 19.83
CA THR A 106 16.15 -0.53 20.04
C THR A 106 16.74 -1.83 20.62
N PRO A 107 16.16 -2.46 21.67
CA PRO A 107 16.67 -3.73 22.19
C PRO A 107 16.60 -4.88 21.18
N LEU A 108 15.56 -4.92 20.33
CA LEU A 108 15.43 -5.90 19.26
C LEU A 108 16.57 -5.74 18.24
N VAL A 109 16.83 -4.50 17.80
CA VAL A 109 17.92 -4.20 16.87
C VAL A 109 19.27 -4.67 17.42
N MET A 110 19.57 -4.31 18.67
CA MET A 110 20.81 -4.70 19.34
C MET A 110 20.94 -6.23 19.45
N ARG A 111 19.83 -6.94 19.70
CA ARG A 111 19.82 -8.40 19.72
C ARG A 111 20.11 -9.01 18.35
N ILE A 112 19.52 -8.49 17.28
CA ILE A 112 19.77 -8.97 15.91
C ILE A 112 21.24 -8.77 15.53
N LEU A 113 21.79 -7.57 15.82
CA LEU A 113 23.20 -7.26 15.57
C LEU A 113 24.15 -8.17 16.34
N THR A 114 23.82 -8.50 17.60
CA THR A 114 24.62 -9.41 18.42
C THR A 114 24.69 -10.82 17.82
N ASN A 115 23.67 -11.23 17.06
CA ASN A 115 23.67 -12.50 16.31
C ASN A 115 24.38 -12.41 14.95
N GLY A 116 24.97 -11.26 14.61
CA GLY A 116 25.77 -11.06 13.40
C GLY A 116 25.00 -10.68 12.14
N LEU A 117 23.69 -10.43 12.25
CA LEU A 117 22.85 -10.00 11.12
C LEU A 117 22.82 -8.48 11.03
N LYS A 118 22.61 -7.94 9.82
CA LYS A 118 22.47 -6.49 9.62
C LYS A 118 21.04 -6.02 9.90
N VAL A 119 20.90 -4.78 10.32
CA VAL A 119 19.59 -4.15 10.51
C VAL A 119 19.49 -2.85 9.71
N TYR A 120 18.49 -2.80 8.83
CA TYR A 120 18.11 -1.64 8.03
C TYR A 120 16.86 -0.99 8.65
N GLY A 121 17.01 0.20 9.21
CA GLY A 121 15.92 0.97 9.79
C GLY A 121 15.32 1.97 8.81
N PHE A 122 13.99 2.07 8.79
CA PHE A 122 13.24 3.04 8.01
C PHE A 122 12.27 3.79 8.92
N GLY A 123 12.40 5.10 9.01
CA GLY A 123 11.57 5.93 9.88
C GLY A 123 11.58 7.39 9.49
N GLU A 124 10.81 8.21 10.21
CA GLU A 124 10.70 9.63 9.93
C GLU A 124 11.95 10.41 10.39
N LYS A 125 12.10 11.66 9.94
CA LYS A 125 13.17 12.56 10.44
C LYS A 125 13.11 12.79 11.95
N LYS A 126 11.93 12.69 12.57
CA LYS A 126 11.71 12.88 14.01
C LYS A 126 12.14 11.66 14.85
N THR A 127 12.58 10.58 14.21
CA THR A 127 12.98 9.34 14.89
C THR A 127 14.13 9.61 15.89
N PRO A 128 14.01 9.15 17.15
CA PRO A 128 15.04 9.36 18.16
C PRO A 128 16.41 8.82 17.76
N LEU A 129 17.46 9.60 18.03
CA LEU A 129 18.84 9.22 17.73
C LEU A 129 19.26 7.84 18.27
N PRO A 130 18.84 7.39 19.47
CA PRO A 130 19.20 6.06 19.96
C PRO A 130 18.81 4.92 19.01
N PHE A 131 17.63 4.99 18.42
CA PHE A 131 17.17 3.97 17.48
C PHE A 131 17.93 4.03 16.15
N VAL A 132 18.20 5.24 15.66
CA VAL A 132 19.02 5.46 14.46
C VAL A 132 20.41 4.86 14.64
N TYR A 133 21.06 5.15 15.77
CA TYR A 133 22.42 4.67 16.04
C TYR A 133 22.50 3.18 16.34
N ALA A 134 21.39 2.57 16.79
CA ALA A 134 21.32 1.13 16.95
C ALA A 134 21.28 0.41 15.59
N CYS A 135 20.74 1.01 14.53
CA CYS A 135 20.64 0.36 13.22
C CYS A 135 21.99 0.36 12.48
N SER A 136 22.26 -0.68 11.67
CA SER A 136 23.46 -0.71 10.80
C SER A 136 23.40 0.38 9.73
N THR A 137 22.22 0.61 9.20
CA THR A 137 21.93 1.68 8.26
C THR A 137 20.53 2.16 8.52
N PHE A 138 20.34 3.47 8.55
CA PHE A 138 19.04 4.07 8.83
C PHE A 138 18.70 5.10 7.77
N ASN A 139 17.55 4.92 7.11
CA ASN A 139 17.07 5.86 6.11
C ASN A 139 15.92 6.73 6.68
N ARG A 140 16.20 8.03 6.84
CA ARG A 140 15.25 9.05 7.35
C ARG A 140 14.40 9.70 6.26
N ASP A 141 14.81 9.59 5.00
CA ASP A 141 14.29 10.44 3.92
C ASP A 141 13.18 9.76 3.11
N LEU A 142 13.10 8.44 3.14
CA LEU A 142 12.11 7.67 2.36
C LEU A 142 10.67 7.87 2.86
N LEU A 143 10.46 8.28 4.11
CA LEU A 143 9.11 8.61 4.61
C LEU A 143 8.67 10.06 4.29
N ILE A 144 9.49 10.86 3.62
CA ILE A 144 9.28 12.32 3.52
C ILE A 144 8.99 12.79 2.09
N PHE A 145 9.40 12.01 1.08
CA PHE A 145 9.21 12.39 -0.33
C PHE A 145 8.35 11.38 -1.08
N SER A 146 7.34 11.85 -1.82
CA SER A 146 6.61 11.07 -2.82
C SER A 146 6.52 11.89 -4.10
N PRO A 147 7.39 11.69 -5.12
CA PRO A 147 7.08 12.11 -6.48
C PRO A 147 6.40 10.99 -7.29
N TRP A 148 6.29 9.76 -6.77
CA TRP A 148 5.71 8.65 -7.49
C TRP A 148 4.22 8.51 -7.14
N ARG A 149 3.40 8.77 -8.15
CA ARG A 149 1.96 8.50 -8.17
C ARG A 149 1.76 6.99 -8.04
N CYS A 150 1.02 6.54 -7.03
CA CYS A 150 0.29 5.28 -7.13
C CYS A 150 -0.55 5.34 -8.42
N ALA A 151 -0.20 4.49 -9.39
CA ALA A 151 -0.87 4.46 -10.67
C ALA A 151 -2.21 3.73 -10.56
N SER A 152 -3.21 4.36 -9.96
CA SER A 152 -4.61 4.05 -10.30
C SER A 152 -5.02 4.91 -11.50
N THR A 153 -4.52 4.57 -12.69
CA THR A 153 -5.13 5.14 -13.90
C THR A 153 -6.36 4.32 -14.25
N SER A 154 -7.49 4.70 -13.67
CA SER A 154 -8.77 4.45 -14.34
C SER A 154 -8.73 5.15 -15.70
N ILE A 155 -9.00 4.41 -16.77
CA ILE A 155 -8.71 4.74 -18.18
C ILE A 155 -9.34 6.06 -18.68
N THR A 156 -10.18 6.73 -17.89
CA THR A 156 -10.92 7.94 -18.30
C THR A 156 -10.12 9.25 -18.32
N SER A 157 -8.86 9.29 -17.86
CA SER A 157 -8.12 10.57 -17.71
C SER A 157 -7.19 10.94 -18.88
N LEU A 158 -7.10 10.13 -19.94
CA LEU A 158 -6.23 10.41 -21.09
C LEU A 158 -6.72 11.52 -22.04
N ILE A 159 -7.87 12.14 -21.79
CA ILE A 159 -8.41 13.19 -22.67
C ILE A 159 -7.97 14.61 -22.26
N TRP A 160 -7.42 14.82 -21.06
CA TRP A 160 -7.11 16.16 -20.55
C TRP A 160 -5.62 16.54 -20.61
N ARG A 161 -4.92 16.15 -21.69
CA ARG A 161 -3.49 16.44 -21.84
C ARG A 161 -3.04 16.78 -23.26
N SER A 162 -3.93 17.36 -24.06
CA SER A 162 -3.58 17.91 -25.38
C SER A 162 -4.25 19.27 -25.66
N ALA A 163 -4.22 20.17 -24.70
CA ALA A 163 -4.51 21.59 -24.96
C ALA A 163 -3.20 22.37 -24.77
N ASP A 164 -2.33 22.29 -25.77
CA ASP A 164 -1.09 23.05 -25.79
C ASP A 164 -1.36 24.51 -26.18
N SER A 165 -0.69 25.39 -25.46
CA SER A 165 -0.81 26.84 -25.51
C SER A 165 -0.07 27.41 -26.72
N SER A 166 -0.71 27.51 -27.89
CA SER A 166 -0.14 28.24 -29.04
C SER A 166 -1.17 28.77 -30.07
N THR A 167 -2.42 28.99 -29.69
CA THR A 167 -3.41 29.68 -30.56
C THR A 167 -4.21 30.73 -29.79
N ALA A 168 -3.50 31.58 -29.04
CA ALA A 168 -4.05 32.81 -28.47
C ALA A 168 -3.35 34.01 -29.11
N ARG A 169 -3.57 34.22 -30.41
CA ARG A 169 -3.28 35.50 -31.06
C ARG A 169 -4.22 35.76 -32.22
N SER A 170 -4.77 36.96 -32.20
CA SER A 170 -5.58 37.64 -33.20
C SER A 170 -7.10 37.44 -33.10
N LEU A 171 -7.78 38.60 -33.18
CA LEU A 171 -9.22 38.87 -33.12
C LEU A 171 -9.76 38.94 -31.68
N GLY A 172 -10.08 40.10 -31.09
CA GLY A 172 -10.55 41.34 -31.67
C GLY A 172 -12.01 41.56 -31.25
N ASN A 173 -12.20 42.50 -30.32
CA ASN A 173 -13.44 43.19 -29.95
C ASN A 173 -14.54 42.50 -29.11
N SER A 174 -14.98 43.30 -28.14
CA SER A 174 -16.08 43.12 -27.22
C SER A 174 -17.41 42.75 -27.87
N SER A 175 -18.15 41.92 -27.11
CA SER A 175 -19.60 41.88 -26.91
C SER A 175 -20.20 40.51 -27.24
N SER A 176 -20.75 39.87 -26.20
CA SER A 176 -21.73 38.77 -26.28
C SER A 176 -21.22 37.41 -26.76
N ILE A 177 -20.75 36.57 -25.84
CA ILE A 177 -20.68 35.12 -26.02
C ILE A 177 -21.83 34.49 -25.23
N SER A 178 -22.92 34.23 -25.94
CA SER A 178 -23.95 33.28 -25.55
C SER A 178 -24.24 32.42 -26.78
N ILE A 179 -24.29 31.10 -26.59
CA ILE A 179 -24.77 30.11 -27.58
C ILE A 179 -23.68 29.87 -28.64
N ILE A 180 -23.13 28.66 -28.82
CA ILE A 180 -23.74 27.58 -29.59
C ILE A 180 -23.04 26.26 -29.20
N SER A 181 -23.77 25.39 -28.52
CA SER A 181 -23.52 23.95 -28.50
C SER A 181 -24.27 23.34 -29.70
N LYS A 182 -23.57 22.91 -30.76
CA LYS A 182 -24.01 21.83 -31.67
C LYS A 182 -23.05 21.63 -32.85
N LYS A 183 -22.48 20.42 -32.95
CA LYS A 183 -22.56 19.48 -34.09
C LYS A 183 -21.30 18.63 -34.16
N ILE A 184 -21.41 17.36 -33.75
CA ILE A 184 -20.75 16.27 -34.47
C ILE A 184 -21.81 15.20 -34.71
N SER A 185 -21.92 14.81 -35.97
CA SER A 185 -22.96 13.99 -36.59
C SER A 185 -22.62 12.51 -36.48
N LEU A 186 -23.61 11.67 -36.15
CA LEU A 186 -23.59 10.20 -36.29
C LEU A 186 -24.54 9.79 -37.42
N PRO A 187 -24.19 8.82 -38.29
CA PRO A 187 -25.17 8.15 -39.14
C PRO A 187 -25.39 6.69 -38.69
N GLY A 188 -26.63 6.20 -38.85
CA GLY A 188 -26.90 4.76 -38.97
C GLY A 188 -28.09 4.25 -38.18
N LEU A 189 -29.29 4.43 -38.75
CA LEU A 189 -30.61 4.03 -38.25
C LEU A 189 -30.89 2.54 -38.53
N ALA A 190 -31.48 1.82 -37.57
CA ALA A 190 -32.43 0.73 -37.85
C ALA A 190 -33.45 0.63 -36.72
N THR A 191 -34.72 0.87 -37.05
CA THR A 191 -35.89 0.84 -36.18
C THR A 191 -36.72 -0.40 -36.50
N ALA A 192 -37.27 -1.08 -35.48
CA ALA A 192 -38.54 -1.82 -35.60
C ALA A 192 -39.16 -2.19 -34.24
N LYS A 193 -40.29 -1.52 -33.96
CA LYS A 193 -41.56 -2.02 -33.38
C LYS A 193 -41.65 -2.42 -31.89
N GLN A 194 -42.42 -1.59 -31.17
CA GLN A 194 -43.18 -1.90 -29.97
C GLN A 194 -44.27 -2.95 -30.24
N THR A 195 -44.50 -3.91 -29.33
CA THR A 195 -45.85 -4.39 -28.94
C THR A 195 -45.81 -5.06 -27.55
N THR A 196 -46.46 -4.39 -26.60
CA THR A 196 -47.29 -4.82 -25.45
C THR A 196 -47.32 -6.29 -24.98
N PHE A 197 -47.07 -6.53 -23.66
CA PHE A 197 -47.98 -7.14 -22.64
C PHE A 197 -47.20 -7.69 -21.42
N MET A 198 -47.59 -7.28 -20.21
CA MET A 198 -47.38 -7.97 -18.91
C MET A 198 -48.63 -8.84 -18.60
N PRO A 199 -48.76 -9.61 -17.49
CA PRO A 199 -47.84 -10.02 -16.40
C PRO A 199 -47.94 -11.54 -16.07
N LEU A 200 -47.10 -12.08 -15.16
CA LEU A 200 -47.50 -12.65 -13.85
C LEU A 200 -46.32 -13.32 -13.12
N ALA A 201 -46.35 -13.19 -11.79
CA ALA A 201 -45.46 -13.77 -10.80
C ALA A 201 -45.51 -15.31 -10.72
N ILE A 202 -44.54 -15.93 -10.03
CA ILE A 202 -44.73 -16.91 -8.94
C ILE A 202 -43.38 -17.18 -8.22
N ALA A 203 -43.41 -16.97 -6.89
CA ALA A 203 -42.84 -17.73 -5.77
C ALA A 203 -41.41 -18.34 -5.89
N SER A 204 -40.44 -17.93 -5.06
CA SER A 204 -40.22 -18.23 -3.62
C SER A 204 -39.55 -19.58 -3.33
N SER A 205 -38.41 -19.48 -2.64
CA SER A 205 -37.92 -20.36 -1.57
C SER A 205 -37.63 -21.83 -1.91
N ASN A 206 -36.36 -22.22 -1.75
CA ASN A 206 -36.08 -23.54 -1.20
C ASN A 206 -34.97 -23.46 -0.14
N GLN A 207 -35.38 -23.75 1.09
CA GLN A 207 -34.55 -24.03 2.25
C GLN A 207 -33.90 -25.40 2.07
N TYR A 208 -32.62 -25.52 2.42
CA TYR A 208 -31.98 -26.82 2.58
C TYR A 208 -32.25 -27.33 3.99
N LEU A 209 -32.95 -28.47 4.04
CA LEU A 209 -33.08 -29.37 5.19
C LEU A 209 -31.75 -30.12 5.38
N ILE A 210 -31.31 -30.24 6.63
CA ILE A 210 -30.29 -31.20 7.07
C ILE A 210 -31.04 -32.23 7.92
N GLU A 211 -31.08 -33.48 7.44
CA GLU A 211 -31.44 -34.66 8.22
C GLU A 211 -30.19 -35.25 8.87
N SER A 212 -30.33 -35.52 10.16
CA SER A 212 -29.95 -36.73 10.92
C SER A 212 -28.76 -37.58 10.48
N ASP A 213 -27.80 -37.75 11.38
CA ASP A 213 -27.48 -39.02 12.07
C ASP A 213 -26.75 -38.75 13.40
#